data_AF-A0A934HDH4-F1
#
_entry.id   AF-A0A934HDH4-F1
#
_cell.length_a   1.000
_cell.length_b   1.000
_cell.length_c   1.000
_cell.angle_alpha   90.00
_cell.angle_beta   90.00
_cell.angle_gamma   90.00
#
_symmetry.space_group_name_H-M   'P 1'
#
loop_
_entity.id
_entity.type
_entity.pdbx_description
1 polymer ?
#
loop_
_entity_poly.entity_id
_entity_poly.type
_entity_poly.pdbx_seq_one_letter_code
_entity_poly.pdbx_strand_id
1 'polypeptide(L)'
;LPALITLAELAIQQHEPDKAREYLNSVWELAERGPYPLFHADALNLLARLDRAGGDLDAARKSATRAYELSWCSGPPYAYHWGLESARQHLIELGAPVPDLPLFDPAQHPPMPEIII
;
A
#
# COMPACT_ATOMS: atom_id res chain seq x y z
N LEU A 1 -5.05 6.92 12.01
CA LEU A 1 -4.60 6.42 10.68
C LEU A 1 -5.77 6.21 9.72
N PRO A 2 -6.78 5.34 9.98
CA PRO A 2 -7.84 5.09 9.01
C PRO A 2 -8.68 6.33 8.67
N ALA A 3 -9.01 7.16 9.66
CA ALA A 3 -9.78 8.38 9.44
C ALA A 3 -9.09 9.36 8.47
N LEU A 4 -7.76 9.47 8.52
CA LEU A 4 -7.00 10.35 7.61
C LEU A 4 -7.01 9.81 6.17
N ILE A 5 -6.92 8.49 6.02
CA ILE A 5 -7.02 7.80 4.71
C ILE A 5 -8.41 8.05 4.11
N THR A 6 -9.47 7.90 4.91
CA THR A 6 -10.85 8.19 4.47
C THR A 6 -11.04 9.66 4.08
N LEU A 7 -10.47 10.60 4.86
CA LEU A 7 -10.52 12.03 4.52
C LEU A 7 -9.75 12.36 3.24
N ALA A 8 -8.59 11.73 3.02
CA ALA A 8 -7.83 11.88 1.78
C ALA A 8 -8.61 11.36 0.57
N GLU A 9 -9.27 10.21 0.71
CA GLU A 9 -10.13 9.67 -0.34
C GLU A 9 -11.30 10.60 -0.68
N LEU A 10 -11.96 11.14 0.35
CA LEU A 10 -13.05 12.10 0.16
C LEU A 10 -12.55 13.37 -0.56
N ALA A 11 -11.38 13.89 -0.17
CA ALA A 11 -10.78 15.06 -0.81
C ALA A 11 -10.45 14.81 -2.30
N ILE A 12 -10.00 13.59 -2.65
CA ILE A 12 -9.80 13.20 -4.06
C ILE A 12 -11.13 13.23 -4.83
N GLN A 13 -12.22 12.71 -4.25
CA GLN A 13 -13.54 12.72 -4.88
C GLN A 13 -14.10 14.14 -5.05
N GLN A 14 -13.74 15.05 -4.15
CA GLN A 14 -14.13 16.46 -4.20
C GLN A 14 -13.24 17.30 -5.12
N HIS A 15 -12.28 16.70 -5.83
CA HIS A 15 -11.29 17.38 -6.65
C HIS A 15 -10.44 18.41 -5.86
N GLU A 16 -10.13 18.09 -4.61
CA GLU A 16 -9.27 18.88 -3.72
C GLU A 16 -7.93 18.17 -3.48
N PRO A 17 -7.03 18.11 -4.50
CA PRO A 17 -5.80 17.32 -4.44
C PRO A 17 -4.83 17.79 -3.35
N ASP A 18 -4.81 19.10 -3.07
CA ASP A 18 -3.92 19.68 -2.05
C ASP A 18 -4.30 19.20 -0.63
N LYS A 19 -5.59 19.21 -0.30
CA LYS A 19 -6.09 18.67 0.98
C LYS A 19 -5.84 17.18 1.11
N ALA A 20 -6.04 16.43 0.02
CA ALA A 20 -5.74 15.00 0.02
C ALA A 20 -4.27 14.75 0.37
N ARG A 21 -3.35 15.55 -0.17
CA ARG A 21 -1.93 15.47 0.13
C ARG A 21 -1.60 15.84 1.56
N GLU A 22 -2.24 16.86 2.14
CA GLU A 22 -2.08 17.21 3.55
C GLU A 22 -2.51 16.08 4.50
N TYR A 23 -3.66 15.46 4.22
CA TYR A 23 -4.12 14.29 4.99
C TYR A 23 -3.17 13.11 4.88
N LEU A 24 -2.64 12.84 3.67
CA LEU A 24 -1.65 11.78 3.45
C LEU A 24 -0.31 12.06 4.15
N ASN A 25 0.16 13.32 4.16
CA ASN A 25 1.37 13.69 4.90
C ASN A 25 1.22 13.43 6.41
N SER A 26 0.03 13.65 6.95
CA SER A 26 -0.28 13.36 8.35
C SER A 26 -0.31 11.86 8.64
N VAL A 27 -0.59 11.02 7.62
CA VAL A 27 -0.48 9.56 7.72
C VAL A 27 0.99 9.15 7.84
N TRP A 28 1.90 9.75 7.06
CA TRP A 28 3.33 9.38 7.05
C TRP A 28 4.00 9.56 8.40
N GLU A 29 3.80 10.71 9.06
CA GLU A 29 4.37 10.97 10.39
C GLU A 29 3.95 9.92 11.43
N LEU A 30 2.73 9.39 11.29
CA LEU A 30 2.16 8.38 12.20
C LEU A 30 2.52 6.94 11.78
N ALA A 31 2.64 6.68 10.48
CA ALA A 31 2.91 5.37 9.90
C ALA A 31 4.40 4.99 9.97
N GLU A 32 5.32 5.95 9.83
CA GLU A 32 6.77 5.68 9.99
C GLU A 32 7.12 5.29 11.43
N ARG A 33 6.38 5.80 12.41
CA ARG A 33 6.64 5.57 13.83
C ARG A 33 5.92 4.34 14.39
N GLY A 34 4.98 3.76 13.63
CA GLY A 34 4.10 2.70 14.11
C GLY A 34 4.24 1.39 13.31
N PRO A 35 3.94 0.23 13.91
CA PRO A 35 3.98 -1.07 13.23
C PRO A 35 2.73 -1.27 12.35
N TYR A 36 2.43 -0.33 11.44
CA TYR A 36 1.19 -0.31 10.67
C TYR A 36 1.41 -0.37 9.15
N PRO A 37 2.01 -1.44 8.62
CA PRO A 37 2.33 -1.57 7.19
C PRO A 37 1.08 -1.55 6.30
N LEU A 38 -0.07 -2.02 6.80
CA LEU A 38 -1.32 -2.07 6.02
C LEU A 38 -1.88 -0.67 5.74
N PHE A 39 -1.97 0.18 6.77
CA PHE A 39 -2.44 1.56 6.60
C PHE A 39 -1.47 2.39 5.75
N HIS A 40 -0.18 2.07 5.82
CA HIS A 40 0.83 2.67 4.94
C HIS A 40 0.57 2.26 3.48
N ALA A 41 0.34 0.97 3.21
CA ALA A 41 0.01 0.49 1.87
C ALA A 41 -1.25 1.17 1.29
N ASP A 42 -2.31 1.30 2.09
CA ASP A 42 -3.56 1.96 1.66
C ASP A 42 -3.34 3.44 1.32
N ALA A 43 -2.60 4.16 2.16
CA ALA A 43 -2.27 5.55 1.90
C ALA A 43 -1.40 5.71 0.64
N LEU A 44 -0.50 4.77 0.36
CA LEU A 44 0.35 4.81 -0.83
C LEU A 44 -0.44 4.51 -2.11
N ASN A 45 -1.45 3.63 -2.03
CA ASN A 45 -2.38 3.41 -3.14
C ASN A 45 -3.15 4.70 -3.45
N LEU A 46 -3.63 5.42 -2.43
CA LEU A 46 -4.26 6.73 -2.62
C LEU A 46 -3.30 7.77 -3.20
N LEU A 47 -2.05 7.79 -2.75
CA LEU A 47 -1.03 8.69 -3.28
C LEU A 47 -0.71 8.38 -4.76
N ALA A 48 -0.59 7.11 -5.12
CA ALA A 48 -0.40 6.71 -6.51
C ALA A 48 -1.55 7.17 -7.42
N ARG A 49 -2.79 7.06 -6.94
CA ARG A 49 -3.97 7.58 -7.64
C ARG A 49 -3.92 9.10 -7.81
N LEU A 50 -3.55 9.81 -6.75
CA LEU A 50 -3.44 11.27 -6.74
C LEU A 50 -2.35 11.76 -7.69
N ASP A 51 -1.15 11.19 -7.62
CA ASP A 51 0.00 11.58 -8.43
C ASP A 51 -0.25 11.30 -9.91
N ARG A 52 -0.89 10.18 -10.23
CA ARG A 52 -1.32 9.89 -11.61
C ARG A 52 -2.32 10.92 -12.11
N ALA A 53 -3.31 11.31 -11.30
CA ALA A 53 -4.27 12.34 -11.67
C ALA A 53 -3.60 13.72 -11.86
N GLY A 54 -2.53 14.00 -11.10
CA GLY A 54 -1.69 15.18 -11.25
C GLY A 54 -0.67 15.12 -12.39
N GLY A 55 -0.54 13.98 -13.07
CA GLY A 55 0.39 13.78 -14.18
C GLY A 55 1.83 13.40 -13.78
N ASP A 56 2.12 13.25 -12.49
CA ASP A 56 3.42 12.78 -12.01
C ASP A 56 3.47 11.25 -12.00
N LEU A 57 3.67 10.68 -13.19
CA LEU A 57 3.66 9.23 -13.39
C LEU A 57 4.81 8.53 -12.66
N ASP A 58 5.96 9.20 -12.48
CA ASP A 58 7.11 8.61 -11.79
C ASP A 58 6.88 8.54 -10.28
N ALA A 59 6.30 9.58 -9.67
CA ALA A 59 5.86 9.52 -8.29
C ALA A 59 4.77 8.46 -8.09
N ALA A 60 3.78 8.39 -9.00
CA ALA A 60 2.72 7.40 -8.94
C ALA A 60 3.27 5.95 -8.98
N ARG A 61 4.26 5.69 -9.84
CA ARG A 61 4.94 4.39 -9.91
C ARG A 61 5.67 4.03 -8.63
N LYS A 62 6.43 4.97 -8.06
CA LYS A 62 7.14 4.75 -6.79
C LYS A 62 6.17 4.43 -5.67
N SER A 63 5.08 5.18 -5.57
CA SER A 63 4.04 4.97 -4.56
C SER A 63 3.35 3.62 -4.73
N ALA A 64 2.98 3.24 -5.96
CA ALA A 64 2.36 1.95 -6.25
C ALA A 64 3.29 0.76 -5.97
N THR A 65 4.57 0.85 -6.36
CA THR A 65 5.58 -0.18 -6.06
C THR A 65 5.73 -0.36 -4.55
N ARG A 66 5.81 0.73 -3.80
CA ARG A 66 5.96 0.66 -2.35
C ARG A 66 4.71 0.08 -1.67
N ALA A 67 3.51 0.42 -2.16
CA ALA A 67 2.26 -0.17 -1.69
C ALA A 67 2.22 -1.69 -1.94
N TYR A 68 2.71 -2.14 -3.10
CA TYR A 68 2.81 -3.56 -3.44
C TYR A 68 3.73 -4.31 -2.49
N GLU A 69 4.93 -3.79 -2.23
CA GLU A 69 5.90 -4.39 -1.30
C GLU A 69 5.35 -4.50 0.12
N LEU A 70 4.70 -3.44 0.61
CA LEU A 70 4.11 -3.44 1.96
C LEU A 70 2.92 -4.38 2.07
N SER A 71 2.14 -4.52 0.99
CA SER A 71 1.00 -5.44 0.95
C SER A 71 1.42 -6.89 0.73
N TRP A 72 2.64 -7.14 0.26
CA TRP A 72 3.14 -8.50 0.04
C TRP A 72 3.23 -9.28 1.34
N CYS A 73 3.63 -8.65 2.45
CA CYS A 73 3.87 -9.31 3.73
C CYS A 73 4.84 -10.51 3.57
N SER A 74 4.31 -11.74 3.45
CA SER A 74 5.08 -12.97 3.16
C SER A 74 4.71 -13.64 1.83
N GLY A 75 3.95 -12.95 0.98
CA GLY A 75 3.40 -13.47 -0.27
C GLY A 75 2.10 -14.26 -0.08
N PRO A 76 1.30 -14.45 -1.15
CA PRO A 76 0.05 -15.21 -1.10
C PRO A 76 0.27 -16.63 -0.54
N PRO A 77 -0.59 -17.13 0.37
CA PRO A 77 -1.85 -16.53 0.82
C PRO A 77 -1.72 -15.50 1.97
N TYR A 78 -0.53 -15.26 2.49
CA TYR A 78 -0.27 -14.39 3.65
C TYR A 78 -0.04 -12.91 3.28
N ALA A 79 -0.60 -12.46 2.17
CA ALA A 79 -0.51 -11.10 1.70
C ALA A 79 -1.76 -10.29 2.09
N TYR A 80 -1.62 -8.97 2.19
CA TYR A 80 -2.76 -8.08 2.30
C TYR A 80 -3.45 -7.94 0.93
N HIS A 81 -4.43 -8.80 0.70
CA HIS A 81 -5.06 -8.99 -0.60
C HIS A 81 -5.53 -7.68 -1.26
N TRP A 82 -6.28 -6.84 -0.53
CA TRP A 82 -6.88 -5.63 -1.10
C TRP A 82 -5.85 -4.56 -1.44
N GLY A 83 -4.88 -4.31 -0.54
CA GLY A 83 -3.80 -3.36 -0.82
C GLY A 83 -2.90 -3.82 -1.97
N LEU A 84 -2.65 -5.13 -2.06
CA LEU A 84 -1.83 -5.73 -3.11
C LEU A 84 -2.50 -5.62 -4.49
N GLU A 85 -3.80 -5.92 -4.58
CA GLU A 85 -4.53 -5.86 -5.83
C GLU A 85 -4.69 -4.42 -6.33
N SER A 86 -4.94 -3.48 -5.42
CA SER A 86 -5.01 -2.06 -5.75
C SER A 86 -3.66 -1.53 -6.27
N ALA A 87 -2.56 -1.90 -5.61
CA ALA A 87 -1.20 -1.56 -6.04
C ALA A 87 -0.85 -2.17 -7.41
N ARG A 88 -1.21 -3.45 -7.61
CA ARG A 88 -1.06 -4.15 -8.89
C ARG A 88 -1.80 -3.42 -10.01
N GLN A 89 -3.05 -3.03 -9.78
CA GLN A 89 -3.85 -2.31 -10.76
C GLN A 89 -3.22 -0.95 -11.12
N HIS A 90 -2.72 -0.21 -10.13
CA HIS A 90 -1.98 1.04 -10.39
C HIS A 90 -0.75 0.80 -11.27
N LEU A 91 0.05 -0.22 -10.98
CA LEU A 91 1.24 -0.56 -11.78
C LEU A 91 0.88 -0.92 -13.22
N ILE A 92 -0.17 -1.73 -13.43
CA ILE A 92 -0.68 -2.09 -14.77
C ILE A 92 -1.12 -0.84 -15.53
N GLU A 93 -1.92 0.03 -14.90
CA GLU A 93 -2.42 1.26 -15.52
C GLU A 93 -1.30 2.25 -15.85
N LEU A 94 -0.19 2.22 -15.10
CA LEU A 94 1.01 3.03 -15.32
C LEU A 94 2.02 2.39 -16.30
N GLY A 95 1.75 1.18 -16.80
CA GLY A 95 2.67 0.40 -17.63
C GLY A 95 3.98 0.03 -16.91
N ALA A 96 3.95 -0.04 -15.58
CA ALA A 96 5.10 -0.33 -14.75
C ALA A 96 5.20 -1.85 -14.46
N PRO A 97 6.42 -2.39 -14.30
CA PRO A 97 6.58 -3.78 -13.93
C PRO A 97 6.02 -4.05 -12.53
N VAL A 98 5.33 -5.17 -12.38
CA VAL A 98 4.91 -5.66 -11.07
C VAL A 98 6.12 -6.31 -10.38
N PRO A 99 6.43 -5.97 -9.12
CA PRO A 99 7.54 -6.58 -8.40
C PRO A 99 7.40 -8.10 -8.30
N ASP A 100 8.49 -8.81 -8.62
CA ASP A 100 8.63 -10.23 -8.36
C ASP A 100 9.25 -10.42 -6.97
N LEU A 101 8.41 -10.82 -6.01
CA LEU A 101 8.79 -10.94 -4.60
C LEU A 101 8.75 -12.41 -4.18
N PRO A 102 9.65 -12.84 -3.28
CA PRO A 102 9.73 -14.23 -2.86
C PRO A 102 8.45 -14.68 -2.15
N LEU A 103 8.03 -15.91 -2.44
CA LEU A 103 6.92 -16.56 -1.75
C LEU A 103 7.35 -17.07 -0.37
N PHE A 104 6.39 -17.24 0.53
CA PHE A 104 6.60 -17.89 1.80
C PHE A 104 7.14 -19.32 1.60
N ASP A 105 8.25 -19.63 2.27
CA ASP A 105 8.87 -20.94 2.26
C ASP A 105 8.75 -21.58 3.66
N PRO A 106 7.85 -22.57 3.85
CA PRO A 106 7.69 -23.24 5.13
C PRO A 106 8.98 -23.90 5.65
N ALA A 107 9.91 -24.28 4.76
CA ALA A 107 11.17 -24.92 5.15
C ALA A 107 12.13 -23.95 5.87
N GLN A 108 11.93 -22.64 5.71
CA GLN A 108 12.72 -21.60 6.36
C GLN A 108 12.20 -21.25 7.77
N HIS A 109 11.09 -21.86 8.19
CA HIS A 109 10.44 -21.57 9.48
C HIS A 109 10.30 -22.84 10.33
N PRO A 110 10.47 -22.74 11.66
CA PRO A 110 10.22 -23.89 12.54
C PRO A 110 8.75 -24.33 12.42
N PRO A 111 8.48 -25.65 12.46
CA PRO A 111 7.11 -26.16 12.42
C PRO A 111 6.33 -25.64 13.63
N MET A 112 5.02 -25.43 13.44
CA MET A 112 4.13 -25.06 14.53
C MET A 112 4.16 -26.13 15.64
N PRO A 113 4.27 -25.75 16.92
CA PRO A 113 4.28 -26.71 18.01
C PRO A 113 2.94 -27.45 18.07
N GLU A 114 2.98 -28.75 18.33
CA GLU A 114 1.77 -29.53 18.58
C GLU A 114 1.14 -29.07 19.90
N ILE A 115 -0.11 -28.60 19.83
CA ILE A 115 -0.90 -28.27 21.02
C ILE A 115 -1.47 -29.58 21.54
N ILE A 116 -0.94 -30.08 22.66
CA ILE A 116 -1.55 -31.20 23.39
C ILE A 116 -2.77 -30.64 24.12
N ILE A 117 -3.97 -30.99 23.65
CA ILE A 117 -5.26 -30.60 24.24
C ILE A 117 -5.67 -31.58 25.34
#